data_AF-A0A934FX63-F1
#
_entry.id   AF-A0A934FX63-F1
#
_cell.length_a   1.000
_cell.length_b   1.000
_cell.length_c   1.000
_cell.angle_alpha   90.00
_cell.angle_beta   90.00
_cell.angle_gamma   90.00
#
_symmetry.space_group_name_H-M   'P 1'
#
loop_
_entity.id
_entity.type
_entity.pdbx_description
1 polymer ?
#
loop_
_entity_poly.entity_id
_entity_poly.type
_entity_poly.pdbx_seq_one_letter_code
_entity_poly.pdbx_strand_id
1 'polypeptide(L)'
;MSGVLVAAGFELGAATHAGRVRTENEDDYLVLSQPESGWLLVAIADGMGGLAGGADASRAAVRALGAVCAEHGASADGEATLREGFAAAAARLKRIASGNARLAELGTTLTGLLVRGDEVFVGHVGDTRCLRVRRGAMDALTVDHALEEPRHLLTRCLGAGQDGADGDFSKVECKSGDTFVLCTDGAWSLLEATEIASEFRSGPLQAACEHLAQTALDRGAPDNVTLVAVRVEPQPDAAPREVEIPTTEFRPRRRATSGATSLGTARWPYVLFASALALAGLAWTRWQHGFDLLAAVRRWLE
;
A
#
# COMPACT_ATOMS: atom_id res chain seq x y z
N MET A 1 8.45 -15.16 -0.30
CA MET A 1 9.50 -14.62 0.58
C MET A 1 10.82 -14.83 -0.12
N SER A 2 11.63 -13.78 -0.25
CA SER A 2 13.03 -13.89 -0.64
C SER A 2 13.87 -13.47 0.54
N GLY A 3 14.86 -14.27 0.91
CA GLY A 3 15.83 -13.86 1.91
C GLY A 3 16.72 -12.75 1.35
N VAL A 4 16.83 -11.65 2.08
CA VAL A 4 17.81 -10.59 1.80
C VAL A 4 18.88 -10.68 2.88
N LEU A 5 20.13 -10.86 2.47
CA LEU A 5 21.25 -10.84 3.41
C LEU A 5 21.54 -9.38 3.79
N VAL A 6 21.38 -9.05 5.08
CA VAL A 6 21.60 -7.70 5.62
C VAL A 6 22.66 -7.70 6.69
N ALA A 7 23.38 -6.57 6.81
CA ALA A 7 24.29 -6.36 7.92
C ALA A 7 23.52 -6.46 9.26
N ALA A 8 24.18 -6.94 10.31
CA ALA A 8 23.57 -7.16 11.62
C ALA A 8 22.95 -5.90 12.25
N GLY A 9 23.37 -4.71 11.82
CA GLY A 9 22.84 -3.42 12.26
C GLY A 9 21.52 -2.99 11.61
N PHE A 10 20.87 -3.83 10.80
CA PHE A 10 19.57 -3.51 10.19
C PHE A 10 18.50 -4.52 10.56
N GLU A 11 17.41 -4.04 11.14
CA GLU A 11 16.14 -4.75 11.24
C GLU A 11 15.20 -4.22 10.14
N LEU A 12 14.38 -5.08 9.56
CA LEU A 12 13.48 -4.74 8.48
C LEU A 12 12.07 -5.29 8.72
N GLY A 13 11.08 -4.63 8.13
CA GLY A 13 9.72 -5.13 8.03
C GLY A 13 9.03 -4.56 6.81
N ALA A 14 8.17 -5.34 6.15
CA ALA A 14 7.39 -4.85 5.02
C ALA A 14 6.01 -5.47 4.98
N ALA A 15 5.03 -4.71 4.48
CA ALA A 15 3.70 -5.19 4.17
C ALA A 15 3.17 -4.45 2.94
N THR A 16 2.59 -5.19 2.00
CA THR A 16 1.90 -4.64 0.83
C THR A 16 0.58 -5.37 0.59
N HIS A 17 -0.46 -4.68 0.13
CA HIS A 17 -1.75 -5.28 -0.21
C HIS A 17 -2.47 -4.42 -1.24
N ALA A 18 -3.23 -5.03 -2.16
CA ALA A 18 -4.04 -4.32 -3.15
C ALA A 18 -5.17 -3.44 -2.58
N GLY A 19 -5.33 -3.31 -1.26
CA GLY A 19 -6.49 -2.68 -0.63
C GLY A 19 -7.78 -3.50 -0.73
N ARG A 20 -8.94 -2.83 -0.63
CA ARG A 20 -10.29 -3.45 -0.71
C ARG A 20 -11.04 -3.12 -1.99
N VAL A 21 -10.63 -2.07 -2.70
CA VAL A 21 -11.36 -1.52 -3.84
C VAL A 21 -10.64 -1.77 -5.16
N ARG A 22 -9.31 -1.64 -5.19
CA ARG A 22 -8.50 -1.90 -6.38
C ARG A 22 -8.47 -3.40 -6.70
N THR A 23 -8.36 -3.73 -7.97
CA THR A 23 -8.26 -5.12 -8.45
C THR A 23 -6.83 -5.63 -8.55
N GLU A 24 -5.87 -4.71 -8.62
CA GLU A 24 -4.44 -4.99 -8.73
C GLU A 24 -3.67 -4.11 -7.75
N ASN A 25 -2.49 -4.59 -7.36
CA ASN A 25 -1.54 -3.83 -6.57
C ASN A 25 -0.54 -3.14 -7.51
N GLU A 26 -0.67 -1.84 -7.66
CA GLU A 26 0.20 -0.98 -8.46
C GLU A 26 1.37 -0.39 -7.65
N ASP A 27 1.39 -0.64 -6.34
CA ASP A 27 2.56 -0.38 -5.50
C ASP A 27 3.66 -1.44 -5.74
N ASP A 28 4.92 -1.01 -5.66
CA ASP A 28 6.06 -1.92 -5.57
C ASP A 28 7.11 -1.37 -4.59
N TYR A 29 7.89 -2.26 -3.99
CA TYR A 29 9.00 -1.89 -3.12
C TYR A 29 10.20 -2.81 -3.32
N LEU A 30 11.37 -2.29 -3.00
CA LEU A 30 12.63 -3.01 -3.10
C LEU A 30 13.43 -2.85 -1.82
N VAL A 31 13.97 -3.96 -1.33
CA VAL A 31 15.04 -3.97 -0.33
C VAL A 31 16.26 -4.62 -0.98
N LEU A 32 17.37 -3.89 -0.99
CA LEU A 32 18.65 -4.36 -1.51
C LEU A 32 19.75 -4.03 -0.51
N SER A 33 20.65 -4.96 -0.26
CA SER A 33 21.71 -4.81 0.74
C SER A 33 23.00 -5.42 0.25
N GLN A 34 24.12 -4.80 0.60
CA GLN A 34 25.45 -5.35 0.43
C GLN A 34 26.17 -5.36 1.79
N PRO A 35 26.07 -6.47 2.55
CA PRO A 35 26.55 -6.51 3.93
C PRO A 35 28.04 -6.21 4.08
N GLU A 36 28.87 -6.64 3.12
CA GLU A 36 30.32 -6.39 3.13
C GLU A 36 30.67 -4.90 3.04
N SER A 37 29.87 -4.14 2.29
CA SER A 37 30.04 -2.69 2.13
C SER A 37 29.18 -1.89 3.12
N GLY A 38 28.38 -2.58 3.94
CA GLY A 38 27.58 -1.98 5.01
C GLY A 38 26.45 -1.05 4.57
N TRP A 39 26.06 -1.08 3.28
CA TRP A 39 24.95 -0.27 2.77
C TRP A 39 23.67 -1.08 2.56
N LEU A 40 22.54 -0.39 2.69
CA LEU A 40 21.19 -0.89 2.52
C LEU A 40 20.37 0.15 1.75
N LEU A 41 19.69 -0.28 0.68
CA LEU A 41 18.69 0.49 -0.03
C LEU A 41 17.29 -0.05 0.32
N VAL A 42 16.39 0.86 0.66
CA VAL A 42 14.95 0.62 0.66
C VAL A 42 14.31 1.59 -0.33
N ALA A 43 13.48 1.09 -1.24
CA ALA A 43 12.73 1.92 -2.18
C ALA A 43 11.26 1.53 -2.19
N ILE A 44 10.38 2.50 -2.39
CA ILE A 44 8.94 2.33 -2.55
C ILE A 44 8.45 3.18 -3.71
N ALA A 45 7.45 2.70 -4.41
CA ALA A 45 6.84 3.37 -5.53
C ALA A 45 5.35 3.03 -5.61
N ASP A 46 4.54 4.03 -5.92
CA ASP A 46 3.11 3.92 -6.22
C ASP A 46 2.94 4.24 -7.72
N GLY A 47 2.54 3.22 -8.46
CA GLY A 47 2.41 3.24 -9.91
C GLY A 47 1.06 3.79 -10.36
N MET A 48 1.09 4.70 -11.32
CA MET A 48 -0.11 5.26 -11.94
C MET A 48 -0.07 5.03 -13.46
N GLY A 49 -1.22 4.72 -14.06
CA GLY A 49 -1.32 4.61 -15.51
C GLY A 49 -2.53 3.79 -15.93
N GLY A 50 -3.55 4.47 -16.46
CA GLY A 50 -4.91 3.95 -16.68
C GLY A 50 -5.03 2.48 -17.11
N LEU A 51 -4.79 2.15 -18.39
CA LEU A 51 -5.00 0.80 -18.96
C LEU A 51 -3.91 -0.22 -18.53
N ALA A 52 -3.79 -0.46 -17.22
CA ALA A 52 -2.96 -1.49 -16.59
C ALA A 52 -1.43 -1.29 -16.72
N GLY A 53 -0.95 -0.06 -16.47
CA GLY A 53 0.48 0.26 -16.51
C GLY A 53 1.11 0.50 -15.14
N GLY A 54 0.35 0.83 -14.09
CA GLY A 54 0.90 1.30 -12.82
C GLY A 54 1.86 0.30 -12.18
N ALA A 55 1.43 -0.97 -12.06
CA ALA A 55 2.27 -2.03 -11.49
C ALA A 55 3.59 -2.26 -12.24
N ASP A 56 3.63 -2.01 -13.55
CA ASP A 56 4.86 -2.09 -14.33
C ASP A 56 5.73 -0.83 -14.19
N ALA A 57 5.12 0.34 -13.97
CA ALA A 57 5.82 1.59 -13.73
C ALA A 57 6.57 1.56 -12.39
N SER A 58 5.87 1.28 -11.30
CA SER A 58 6.45 1.23 -9.95
C SER A 58 7.57 0.19 -9.88
N ARG A 59 7.32 -1.02 -10.39
CA ARG A 59 8.30 -2.09 -10.52
C ARG A 59 9.53 -1.70 -11.33
N ALA A 60 9.34 -1.05 -12.47
CA ALA A 60 10.44 -0.63 -13.32
C ALA A 60 11.30 0.45 -12.63
N ALA A 61 10.66 1.37 -11.90
CA ALA A 61 11.35 2.45 -11.20
C ALA A 61 12.20 1.93 -10.03
N VAL A 62 11.63 1.13 -9.12
CA VAL A 62 12.38 0.60 -7.96
C VAL A 62 13.55 -0.29 -8.42
N ARG A 63 13.37 -1.07 -9.50
CA ARG A 63 14.44 -1.90 -10.07
C ARG A 63 15.55 -1.09 -10.74
N ALA A 64 15.20 -0.01 -11.44
CA ALA A 64 16.20 0.86 -12.05
C ALA A 64 17.06 1.57 -10.99
N LEU A 65 16.42 2.07 -9.92
CA LEU A 65 17.13 2.62 -8.76
C LEU A 65 18.02 1.57 -8.09
N GLY A 66 17.49 0.37 -7.89
CA GLY A 66 18.23 -0.76 -7.33
C GLY A 66 19.46 -1.15 -8.15
N ALA A 67 19.36 -1.15 -9.48
CA ALA A 67 20.49 -1.47 -10.36
C ALA A 67 21.64 -0.46 -10.21
N VAL A 68 21.32 0.84 -10.18
CA VAL A 68 22.34 1.88 -9.95
C VAL A 68 22.97 1.75 -8.56
N CYS A 69 22.16 1.49 -7.52
CA CYS A 69 22.69 1.29 -6.17
C CYS A 69 23.51 0.01 -6.02
N ALA A 70 23.22 -1.04 -6.80
CA ALA A 70 24.05 -2.25 -6.82
C ALA A 70 25.48 -1.96 -7.34
N GLU A 71 25.62 -1.02 -8.26
CA GLU A 71 26.90 -0.62 -8.85
C GLU A 71 27.62 0.45 -8.02
N HIS A 72 26.87 1.44 -7.51
CA HIS A 72 27.43 2.65 -6.91
C HIS A 72 27.02 2.88 -5.44
N GLY A 73 26.33 1.93 -4.78
CA GLY A 73 25.83 2.07 -3.41
C GLY A 73 26.94 2.22 -2.35
N ALA A 74 28.13 1.70 -2.64
CA ALA A 74 29.33 1.86 -1.80
C ALA A 74 30.11 3.16 -2.06
N SER A 75 29.75 3.95 -3.08
CA SER A 75 30.35 5.26 -3.36
C SER A 75 30.21 6.19 -2.15
N ALA A 76 31.12 7.16 -1.98
CA ALA A 76 31.01 8.16 -0.90
C ALA A 76 29.85 9.14 -1.10
N ASP A 77 29.42 9.37 -2.35
CA ASP A 77 28.34 10.32 -2.66
C ASP A 77 27.01 9.59 -2.83
N GLY A 78 26.33 9.34 -1.70
CA GLY A 78 25.04 8.66 -1.70
C GLY A 78 23.92 9.46 -2.36
N GLU A 79 24.01 10.80 -2.33
CA GLU A 79 23.03 11.67 -2.99
C GLU A 79 23.17 11.57 -4.51
N ALA A 80 24.40 11.61 -5.04
CA ALA A 80 24.65 11.40 -6.46
C ALA A 80 24.18 10.03 -6.94
N THR A 81 24.41 8.97 -6.16
CA THR A 81 23.91 7.61 -6.46
C THR A 81 22.38 7.58 -6.57
N LEU A 82 21.67 8.25 -5.65
CA LEU A 82 20.20 8.35 -5.73
C LEU A 82 19.75 9.17 -6.94
N ARG A 83 20.40 10.32 -7.22
CA ARG A 83 20.09 11.15 -8.40
C ARG A 83 20.24 10.38 -9.70
N GLU A 84 21.32 9.61 -9.84
CA GLU A 84 21.56 8.74 -10.97
C GLU A 84 20.48 7.64 -11.07
N GLY A 85 20.13 7.00 -9.96
CA GLY A 85 19.09 5.98 -9.92
C GLY A 85 17.71 6.50 -10.32
N PHE A 86 17.36 7.70 -9.87
CA PHE A 86 16.12 8.39 -10.25
C PHE A 86 16.12 8.75 -11.75
N ALA A 87 17.24 9.25 -12.28
CA ALA A 87 17.39 9.50 -13.71
C ALA A 87 17.27 8.22 -14.56
N ALA A 88 17.86 7.11 -14.09
CA ALA A 88 17.75 5.80 -14.72
C ALA A 88 16.31 5.29 -14.72
N ALA A 89 15.57 5.47 -13.61
CA ALA A 89 14.16 5.16 -13.50
C ALA A 89 13.32 5.97 -14.50
N ALA A 90 13.48 7.30 -14.56
CA ALA A 90 12.80 8.15 -15.53
C ALA A 90 13.08 7.73 -16.98
N ALA A 91 14.35 7.47 -17.31
CA ALA A 91 14.75 6.99 -18.64
C ALA A 91 14.17 5.60 -18.96
N ARG A 92 13.99 4.73 -17.95
CA ARG A 92 13.33 3.43 -18.11
C ARG A 92 11.86 3.60 -18.44
N LEU A 93 11.13 4.43 -17.69
CA LEU A 93 9.70 4.69 -17.94
C LEU A 93 9.47 5.33 -19.31
N LYS A 94 10.30 6.32 -19.68
CA LYS A 94 10.24 6.94 -21.02
C LYS A 94 10.40 5.92 -22.15
N ARG A 95 11.28 4.93 -21.98
CA ARG A 95 11.43 3.83 -22.95
C ARG A 95 10.22 2.90 -22.99
N ILE A 96 9.62 2.60 -21.85
CA ILE A 96 8.40 1.76 -21.79
C ILE A 96 7.23 2.49 -22.47
N ALA A 97 7.09 3.79 -22.22
CA ALA A 97 6.08 4.63 -22.86
C ALA A 97 6.34 4.84 -24.37
N SER A 98 7.61 4.79 -24.80
CA SER A 98 7.96 5.00 -26.21
C SER A 98 7.37 3.91 -27.11
N GLY A 99 6.63 4.33 -28.14
CA GLY A 99 6.02 3.43 -29.12
C GLY A 99 4.61 2.94 -28.77
N ASN A 100 4.05 3.31 -27.62
CA ASN A 100 2.67 2.97 -27.27
C ASN A 100 1.93 4.17 -26.65
N ALA A 101 1.05 4.80 -27.42
CA ALA A 101 0.26 5.95 -26.95
C ALA A 101 -0.62 5.62 -25.73
N ARG A 102 -0.96 4.34 -25.50
CA ARG A 102 -1.70 3.92 -24.31
C ARG A 102 -0.88 3.96 -23.01
N LEU A 103 0.44 4.02 -23.13
CA LEU A 103 1.39 4.11 -22.01
C LEU A 103 1.96 5.54 -21.87
N ALA A 104 1.39 6.52 -22.57
CA ALA A 104 1.85 7.91 -22.47
C ALA A 104 1.67 8.48 -21.05
N GLU A 105 0.63 8.02 -20.35
CA GLU A 105 0.31 8.40 -18.97
C GLU A 105 0.97 7.45 -17.94
N LEU A 106 1.86 6.56 -18.37
CA LEU A 106 2.60 5.67 -17.47
C LEU A 106 3.50 6.49 -16.56
N GLY A 107 3.25 6.46 -15.27
CA GLY A 107 4.06 7.15 -14.29
C GLY A 107 4.10 6.43 -12.95
N THR A 108 4.92 6.91 -12.04
CA THR A 108 5.00 6.38 -10.68
C THR A 108 5.61 7.43 -9.77
N THR A 109 5.24 7.39 -8.50
CA THR A 109 6.05 8.00 -7.44
C THR A 109 7.35 7.19 -7.28
N LEU A 110 8.36 7.77 -6.63
CA LEU A 110 9.54 7.02 -6.20
C LEU A 110 10.13 7.67 -4.95
N THR A 111 10.24 6.89 -3.87
CA THR A 111 10.98 7.28 -2.67
C THR A 111 12.04 6.23 -2.37
N GLY A 112 13.29 6.66 -2.25
CA GLY A 112 14.45 5.83 -1.95
C GLY A 112 15.14 6.28 -0.68
N LEU A 113 15.56 5.32 0.14
CA LEU A 113 16.31 5.49 1.36
C LEU A 113 17.59 4.65 1.26
N LEU A 114 18.74 5.30 1.11
CA LEU A 114 20.05 4.66 1.12
C LEU A 114 20.70 4.88 2.48
N VAL A 115 20.89 3.81 3.24
CA VAL A 115 21.56 3.80 4.54
C VAL A 115 22.97 3.27 4.37
N ARG A 116 23.97 4.00 4.87
CA ARG A 116 25.38 3.62 4.84
C ARG A 116 26.07 4.08 6.11
N GLY A 117 26.42 3.15 6.99
CA GLY A 117 26.99 3.50 8.29
C GLY A 117 26.03 4.38 9.09
N ASP A 118 26.47 5.60 9.42
CA ASP A 118 25.69 6.64 10.12
C ASP A 118 25.08 7.69 9.17
N GLU A 119 25.25 7.52 7.86
CA GLU A 119 24.71 8.41 6.84
C GLU A 119 23.45 7.81 6.21
N VAL A 120 22.40 8.63 6.14
CA VAL A 120 21.16 8.27 5.46
C VAL A 120 20.89 9.30 4.37
N PHE A 121 20.61 8.81 3.17
CA PHE A 121 20.25 9.63 2.03
C PHE A 121 18.82 9.31 1.61
N VAL A 122 18.02 10.34 1.37
CA VAL A 122 16.63 10.24 0.93
C VAL A 122 16.52 10.88 -0.45
N GLY A 123 15.92 10.16 -1.39
CA GLY A 123 15.50 10.67 -2.70
C GLY A 123 13.98 10.51 -2.82
N HIS A 124 13.28 11.50 -3.36
CA HIS A 124 11.82 11.51 -3.34
C HIS A 124 11.20 12.27 -4.51
N VAL A 125 10.13 11.70 -5.10
CA VAL A 125 9.21 12.35 -6.03
C VAL A 125 7.83 11.70 -5.91
N GLY A 126 6.76 12.51 -5.95
CA GLY A 126 5.39 12.08 -5.69
C GLY A 126 4.95 12.35 -4.25
N ASP A 127 4.05 11.54 -3.71
CA ASP A 127 3.43 11.70 -2.38
C ASP A 127 3.60 10.45 -1.49
N THR A 128 4.46 9.52 -1.88
CA THR A 128 4.96 8.49 -0.95
C THR A 128 5.84 9.14 0.10
N ARG A 129 5.70 8.72 1.36
CA ARG A 129 6.37 9.42 2.47
C ARG A 129 7.51 8.61 3.05
N CYS A 130 8.63 9.28 3.32
CA CYS A 130 9.67 8.77 4.21
C CYS A 130 9.53 9.46 5.58
N LEU A 131 9.32 8.66 6.61
CA LEU A 131 9.14 9.10 7.99
C LEU A 131 10.30 8.60 8.85
N ARG A 132 10.72 9.36 9.85
CA ARG A 132 11.66 8.93 10.88
C ARG A 132 10.95 8.89 12.23
N VAL A 133 11.04 7.75 12.91
CA VAL A 133 10.64 7.57 14.30
C VAL A 133 11.88 7.51 15.18
N ARG A 134 12.03 8.49 16.08
CA ARG A 134 13.14 8.60 17.03
C ARG A 134 12.60 8.92 18.41
N ARG A 135 12.87 8.03 19.39
CA ARG A 135 12.44 8.21 20.79
C ARG A 135 10.93 8.50 20.94
N GLY A 136 10.11 7.89 20.07
CA GLY A 136 8.66 8.05 20.06
C GLY A 136 8.15 9.33 19.39
N ALA A 137 9.03 10.22 18.90
CA ALA A 137 8.68 11.32 18.02
C ALA A 137 8.76 10.86 16.55
N MET A 138 7.91 11.42 15.70
CA MET A 138 7.87 11.13 14.27
C MET A 138 8.04 12.41 13.46
N ASP A 139 8.99 12.39 12.53
CA ASP A 139 9.28 13.49 11.61
C ASP A 139 9.09 13.01 10.17
N ALA A 140 8.47 13.83 9.31
CA ALA A 140 8.47 13.59 7.87
C ALA A 140 9.79 14.08 7.26
N LEU A 141 10.44 13.24 6.46
CA LEU A 141 11.68 13.55 5.74
C LEU A 141 11.41 13.96 4.29
N THR A 142 10.18 13.82 3.82
CA THR A 142 9.71 14.17 2.48
C THR A 142 8.55 15.16 2.56
N VAL A 143 8.36 15.93 1.50
CA VAL A 143 7.22 16.82 1.30
C VAL A 143 6.47 16.33 0.07
N ASP A 144 5.16 16.12 0.20
CA ASP A 144 4.35 15.59 -0.88
C ASP A 144 4.37 16.53 -2.11
N HIS A 145 4.63 15.97 -3.29
CA HIS A 145 4.50 16.65 -4.56
C HIS A 145 3.09 16.48 -5.12
N ALA A 146 2.11 17.00 -4.38
CA ALA A 146 0.69 16.93 -4.69
C ALA A 146 -0.01 18.26 -4.43
N LEU A 147 -1.18 18.45 -5.02
CA LEU A 147 -2.04 19.59 -4.71
C LEU A 147 -2.55 19.51 -3.26
N GLU A 148 -2.80 20.65 -2.63
CA GLU A 148 -3.40 20.67 -1.29
C GLU A 148 -4.84 20.14 -1.30
N GLU A 149 -5.62 20.50 -2.33
CA GLU A 149 -6.96 20.00 -2.57
C GLU A 149 -7.28 19.95 -4.08
N PRO A 150 -7.62 18.78 -4.65
CA PRO A 150 -7.66 17.48 -3.98
C PRO A 150 -6.26 16.84 -3.86
N ARG A 151 -5.98 16.22 -2.71
CA ARG A 151 -4.65 15.68 -2.36
C ARG A 151 -4.12 14.53 -3.23
N HIS A 152 -4.96 13.88 -4.01
CA HIS A 152 -4.58 12.75 -4.87
C HIS A 152 -4.02 13.16 -6.24
N LEU A 153 -3.90 14.46 -6.51
CA LEU A 153 -3.36 14.97 -7.77
C LEU A 153 -1.90 15.36 -7.61
N LEU A 154 -1.01 14.57 -8.19
CA LEU A 154 0.42 14.80 -8.15
C LEU A 154 0.85 15.97 -9.05
N THR A 155 1.73 16.82 -8.52
CA THR A 155 2.42 17.88 -9.27
C THR A 155 3.73 17.39 -9.87
N ARG A 156 4.38 16.38 -9.26
CA ARG A 156 5.60 15.75 -9.77
C ARG A 156 5.53 14.24 -9.61
N CYS A 157 5.94 13.51 -10.64
CA CYS A 157 6.11 12.06 -10.64
C CYS A 157 7.15 11.67 -11.69
N LEU A 158 7.62 10.43 -11.69
CA LEU A 158 8.44 9.90 -12.78
C LEU A 158 7.54 9.43 -13.92
N GLY A 159 7.87 9.78 -15.16
CA GLY A 159 7.05 9.41 -16.32
C GLY A 159 5.88 10.38 -16.53
N ALA A 160 4.74 9.88 -17.00
CA ALA A 160 3.52 10.65 -17.25
C ALA A 160 3.73 11.93 -18.09
N GLY A 161 4.60 11.85 -19.11
CA GLY A 161 4.95 12.99 -19.96
C GLY A 161 5.93 14.01 -19.35
N GLN A 162 6.39 13.81 -18.12
CA GLN A 162 7.45 14.62 -17.53
C GLN A 162 8.82 14.23 -18.10
N ASP A 163 9.69 15.23 -18.29
CA ASP A 163 11.07 15.03 -18.70
C ASP A 163 12.01 15.00 -17.49
N GLY A 164 12.85 13.97 -17.42
CA GLY A 164 13.79 13.80 -16.30
C GLY A 164 13.12 13.23 -15.06
N ALA A 165 13.78 13.39 -13.91
CA ALA A 165 13.39 12.73 -12.66
C ALA A 165 12.96 13.69 -11.53
N ASP A 166 12.95 15.01 -11.80
CA ASP A 166 12.69 16.14 -10.88
C ASP A 166 12.39 15.74 -9.42
N GLY A 167 13.44 15.28 -8.74
CA GLY A 167 13.38 14.67 -7.41
C GLY A 167 14.02 15.56 -6.37
N ASP A 168 13.52 15.45 -5.14
CA ASP A 168 14.13 16.06 -3.97
C ASP A 168 15.12 15.07 -3.38
N PHE A 169 16.31 15.55 -3.02
CA PHE A 169 17.37 14.72 -2.45
C PHE A 169 17.95 15.39 -1.21
N SER A 170 18.15 14.61 -0.15
CA SER A 170 18.69 15.13 1.10
C SER A 170 19.51 14.09 1.84
N LYS A 171 20.48 14.57 2.61
CA LYS A 171 21.22 13.80 3.60
C LYS A 171 20.64 14.06 4.98
N VAL A 172 20.38 12.99 5.73
CA VAL A 172 19.77 13.01 7.06
C VAL A 172 20.71 12.36 8.07
N GLU A 173 20.81 12.95 9.26
CA GLU A 173 21.54 12.37 10.39
C GLU A 173 20.83 11.10 10.90
N CYS A 174 21.56 9.99 10.95
CA CYS A 174 21.07 8.73 11.51
C CYS A 174 21.68 8.46 12.89
N LYS A 175 20.86 8.00 13.83
CA LYS A 175 21.29 7.55 15.15
C LYS A 175 20.89 6.11 15.35
N SER A 176 21.69 5.40 16.14
CA SER A 176 21.32 4.07 16.60
C SER A 176 19.95 4.09 17.30
N GLY A 177 19.08 3.17 16.89
CA GLY A 177 17.69 3.06 17.30
C GLY A 177 16.70 3.85 16.43
N ASP A 178 17.16 4.65 15.46
CA ASP A 178 16.25 5.31 14.52
C ASP A 178 15.53 4.27 13.67
N THR A 179 14.23 4.47 13.49
CA THR A 179 13.41 3.68 12.57
C THR A 179 12.94 4.60 11.45
N PHE A 180 13.24 4.24 10.20
CA PHE A 180 12.73 4.91 9.01
C PHE A 180 11.59 4.07 8.42
N VAL A 181 10.53 4.74 7.99
CA VAL A 181 9.32 4.12 7.45
C VAL A 181 8.98 4.77 6.13
N LEU A 182 8.95 3.98 5.06
CA LEU A 182 8.49 4.39 3.74
C LEU A 182 7.06 3.87 3.57
N CYS A 183 6.13 4.72 3.14
CA CYS A 183 4.73 4.33 2.99
C CYS A 183 4.01 5.05 1.84
N THR A 184 3.10 4.34 1.17
CA THR A 184 2.21 4.89 0.13
C THR A 184 1.01 5.59 0.73
N ASP A 185 0.29 6.35 -0.08
CA ASP A 185 -0.85 7.17 0.34
C ASP A 185 -2.02 6.31 0.88
N GLY A 186 -2.24 5.12 0.33
CA GLY A 186 -3.22 4.18 0.86
C GLY A 186 -2.88 3.67 2.26
N ALA A 187 -1.65 3.85 2.73
CA ALA A 187 -1.29 3.67 4.13
C ALA A 187 -1.41 4.98 4.93
N TRP A 188 -0.64 6.01 4.59
CA TRP A 188 -0.54 7.20 5.45
C TRP A 188 -1.82 8.04 5.51
N SER A 189 -2.69 7.97 4.50
CA SER A 189 -3.98 8.69 4.50
C SER A 189 -5.00 8.08 5.46
N LEU A 190 -4.79 6.82 5.87
CA LEU A 190 -5.69 6.08 6.75
C LEU A 190 -5.12 5.87 8.14
N LEU A 191 -3.90 6.31 8.44
CA LEU A 191 -3.20 6.05 9.69
C LEU A 191 -2.82 7.38 10.36
N GLU A 192 -3.08 7.49 11.65
CA GLU A 192 -2.68 8.67 12.40
C GLU A 192 -1.18 8.65 12.69
N ALA A 193 -0.55 9.82 12.70
CA ALA A 193 0.88 9.97 12.97
C ALA A 193 1.31 9.30 14.30
N THR A 194 0.47 9.42 15.34
CA THR A 194 0.73 8.82 16.65
C THR A 194 0.62 7.30 16.63
N GLU A 195 -0.21 6.73 15.76
CA GLU A 195 -0.35 5.28 15.61
C GLU A 195 0.90 4.71 14.97
N ILE A 196 1.34 5.29 13.84
CA ILE A 196 2.59 4.90 13.16
C ILE A 196 3.77 4.97 14.14
N ALA A 197 3.93 6.12 14.81
CA ALA A 197 5.01 6.29 15.79
C ALA A 197 4.96 5.23 16.89
N SER A 198 3.76 4.87 17.36
CA SER A 198 3.58 3.92 18.45
C SER A 198 3.96 2.48 18.10
N GLU A 199 3.59 2.01 16.90
CA GLU A 199 3.88 0.65 16.43
C GLU A 199 5.38 0.44 16.24
N PHE A 200 6.12 1.48 15.85
CA PHE A 200 7.56 1.40 15.64
C PHE A 200 8.41 1.68 16.89
N ARG A 201 7.81 2.02 18.04
CA ARG A 201 8.55 2.28 19.28
C ARG A 201 9.30 1.06 19.81
N SER A 202 8.72 -0.14 19.67
CA SER A 202 9.27 -1.35 20.27
C SER A 202 8.72 -2.59 19.58
N GLY A 203 9.54 -3.65 19.53
CA GLY A 203 9.15 -4.93 18.97
C GLY A 203 9.53 -5.08 17.48
N PRO A 204 9.18 -6.24 16.89
CA PRO A 204 9.61 -6.60 15.55
C PRO A 204 8.99 -5.71 14.46
N LEU A 205 9.81 -5.14 13.59
CA LEU A 205 9.34 -4.26 12.51
C LEU A 205 8.36 -4.95 11.56
N GLN A 206 8.59 -6.22 11.25
CA GLN A 206 7.67 -6.99 10.39
C GLN A 206 6.25 -7.02 10.96
N ALA A 207 6.11 -7.31 12.26
CA ALA A 207 4.80 -7.34 12.92
C ALA A 207 4.15 -5.96 12.95
N ALA A 208 4.92 -4.90 13.17
CA ALA A 208 4.44 -3.52 13.13
C ALA A 208 3.89 -3.14 11.74
N CYS A 209 4.63 -3.45 10.66
CA CYS A 209 4.15 -3.22 9.29
C CYS A 209 2.86 -3.98 8.99
N GLU A 210 2.75 -5.24 9.42
CA GLU A 210 1.54 -6.06 9.25
C GLU A 210 0.34 -5.52 10.04
N HIS A 211 0.55 -5.04 11.26
CA HIS A 211 -0.50 -4.43 12.08
C HIS A 211 -1.02 -3.10 11.49
N LEU A 212 -0.11 -2.25 11.00
CA LEU A 212 -0.48 -1.01 10.33
C LEU A 212 -1.22 -1.27 9.01
N ALA A 213 -0.74 -2.22 8.20
CA ALA A 213 -1.43 -2.63 6.99
C ALA A 213 -2.82 -3.21 7.29
N GLN A 214 -2.95 -4.07 8.32
CA GLN A 214 -4.24 -4.57 8.76
C GLN A 214 -5.17 -3.44 9.23
N THR A 215 -4.65 -2.44 9.93
CA THR A 215 -5.41 -1.27 10.39
C THR A 215 -5.94 -0.46 9.21
N ALA A 216 -5.12 -0.18 8.20
CA ALA A 216 -5.55 0.48 6.97
C ALA A 216 -6.64 -0.34 6.24
N LEU A 217 -6.45 -1.66 6.14
CA LEU A 217 -7.44 -2.58 5.53
C LEU A 217 -8.77 -2.66 6.30
N ASP A 218 -8.73 -2.52 7.63
CA ASP A 218 -9.91 -2.47 8.50
C ASP A 218 -10.66 -1.13 8.39
N ARG A 219 -9.94 -0.06 8.04
CA ARG A 219 -10.48 1.28 7.73
C ARG A 219 -10.99 1.43 6.30
N GLY A 220 -10.92 0.35 5.52
CA GLY A 220 -11.54 0.25 4.20
C GLY A 220 -10.57 0.29 3.02
N ALA A 221 -9.34 0.79 3.19
CA ALA A 221 -8.28 0.81 2.17
C ALA A 221 -8.79 0.93 0.72
N PRO A 222 -9.26 2.13 0.31
CA PRO A 222 -9.72 2.34 -1.06
C PRO A 222 -8.59 2.26 -2.07
N ASP A 223 -7.34 2.35 -1.62
CA ASP A 223 -6.14 2.22 -2.42
C ASP A 223 -5.22 1.07 -2.01
N ASN A 224 -4.17 0.84 -2.80
CA ASN A 224 -3.06 -0.03 -2.46
C ASN A 224 -2.36 0.45 -1.19
N VAL A 225 -1.96 -0.49 -0.34
CA VAL A 225 -1.39 -0.20 0.97
C VAL A 225 -0.01 -0.82 1.04
N THR A 226 1.03 0.01 1.06
CA THR A 226 2.41 -0.48 1.17
C THR A 226 3.20 0.29 2.23
N LEU A 227 3.88 -0.44 3.11
CA LEU A 227 4.82 0.08 4.09
C LEU A 227 6.10 -0.76 4.11
N VAL A 228 7.25 -0.10 4.19
CA VAL A 228 8.55 -0.73 4.44
C VAL A 228 9.28 0.04 5.53
N ALA A 229 9.74 -0.66 6.56
CA ALA A 229 10.44 -0.09 7.69
C ALA A 229 11.86 -0.65 7.80
N VAL A 230 12.80 0.21 8.18
CA VAL A 230 14.16 -0.15 8.57
C VAL A 230 14.50 0.48 9.91
N ARG A 231 15.04 -0.31 10.83
CA ARG A 231 15.60 0.18 12.09
C ARG A 231 17.10 -0.02 12.07
N VAL A 232 17.83 1.06 12.34
CA VAL A 232 19.29 1.06 12.39
C VAL A 232 19.70 0.74 13.82
N GLU A 233 20.19 -0.47 14.05
CA GLU A 233 20.69 -0.95 15.32
C GLU A 233 22.20 -0.71 15.43
N PRO A 234 22.77 -0.64 16.65
CA PRO A 234 24.23 -0.62 16.78
C PRO A 234 24.77 -1.90 16.12
N GLN A 235 25.69 -1.78 15.17
CA GLN A 235 26.39 -2.93 14.60
C GLN A 235 27.19 -3.61 15.71
N PRO A 236 26.80 -4.80 16.21
CA PRO A 236 27.77 -5.63 16.88
C PRO A 236 28.76 -6.13 15.79
N ASP A 237 29.92 -6.67 16.17
CA ASP A 237 30.78 -7.49 15.26
C ASP A 237 30.07 -8.81 14.82
N ALA A 238 28.74 -8.79 14.70
CA ALA A 238 27.90 -9.89 14.35
C ALA A 238 27.87 -10.09 12.83
N ALA A 239 27.86 -11.35 12.42
CA ALA A 239 27.76 -11.73 11.02
C ALA A 239 26.47 -11.20 10.37
N PRO A 240 26.48 -10.93 9.04
CA PRO A 240 25.27 -10.65 8.29
C PRO A 240 24.19 -11.72 8.53
N ARG A 241 22.93 -11.28 8.59
CA ARG A 241 21.77 -12.16 8.79
C ARG A 241 20.88 -12.16 7.56
N GLU A 242 20.29 -13.30 7.26
CA GLU A 242 19.25 -13.38 6.25
C GLU A 242 17.93 -12.90 6.89
N VAL A 243 17.32 -11.88 6.30
CA VAL A 243 16.02 -11.37 6.70
C VAL A 243 15.02 -11.71 5.62
N GLU A 244 13.94 -12.39 6.01
CA GLU A 244 12.84 -12.67 5.10
C GLU A 244 12.05 -11.40 4.84
N ILE A 245 12.08 -10.94 3.60
CA ILE A 245 11.22 -9.85 3.15
C ILE A 245 10.07 -10.49 2.35
N PRO A 246 8.81 -10.20 2.72
CA PRO A 246 7.68 -10.62 1.90
C PRO A 246 7.89 -10.14 0.46
N THR A 247 7.56 -11.00 -0.50
CA THR A 247 7.55 -10.67 -1.94
C THR A 247 6.15 -10.86 -2.52
N THR A 248 5.20 -11.11 -1.64
CA THR A 248 3.80 -11.39 -1.93
C THR A 248 2.96 -10.55 -0.99
N GLU A 249 1.73 -10.26 -1.41
CA GLU A 249 0.82 -9.49 -0.58
C GLU A 249 0.65 -10.09 0.83
N PHE A 250 0.61 -9.19 1.80
CA PHE A 250 0.26 -9.48 3.17
C PHE A 250 -1.10 -10.17 3.23
N ARG A 251 -1.21 -11.23 4.03
CA ARG A 251 -2.47 -11.93 4.21
C ARG A 251 -3.17 -11.40 5.45
N PRO A 252 -4.24 -10.61 5.31
CA PRO A 252 -4.93 -10.05 6.45
C PRO A 252 -5.48 -11.18 7.32
N ARG A 253 -5.40 -11.00 8.63
CA ARG A 253 -6.08 -11.91 9.56
C ARG A 253 -7.56 -11.80 9.25
N ARG A 254 -8.17 -12.94 8.90
CA ARG A 254 -9.63 -13.00 8.85
C ARG A 254 -10.12 -12.55 10.22
N ARG A 255 -10.92 -11.48 10.28
CA ARG A 255 -11.75 -11.26 11.46
C ARG A 255 -12.45 -12.58 11.72
N ALA A 256 -12.21 -13.17 12.90
CA ALA A 256 -13.19 -14.07 13.45
C ALA A 256 -14.47 -13.23 13.40
N THR A 257 -15.40 -13.60 12.54
CA THR A 257 -16.74 -13.07 12.61
C THR A 257 -17.19 -13.44 14.01
N SER A 258 -17.06 -12.52 14.97
CA SER A 258 -17.69 -12.63 16.28
C SER A 258 -19.10 -13.02 15.94
N GLY A 259 -19.48 -14.26 16.28
CA GLY A 259 -20.59 -14.96 15.66
C GLY A 259 -21.76 -14.01 15.48
N ALA A 260 -21.90 -13.47 14.26
CA ALA A 260 -23.20 -13.15 13.77
C ALA A 260 -23.80 -14.54 13.70
N THR A 261 -24.51 -14.92 14.78
CA THR A 261 -25.55 -15.94 14.73
C THR A 261 -26.15 -15.79 13.35
N SER A 262 -25.98 -16.82 12.52
CA SER A 262 -26.58 -16.82 11.20
C SER A 262 -28.02 -16.41 11.40
N LEU A 263 -28.35 -15.17 11.01
CA LEU A 263 -29.73 -14.81 10.77
C LEU A 263 -30.07 -15.74 9.62
N GLY A 264 -30.74 -16.85 9.98
CA GLY A 264 -31.01 -17.96 9.11
C GLY A 264 -31.48 -17.41 7.77
N THR A 265 -30.97 -18.02 6.69
CA THR A 265 -31.34 -17.73 5.30
C THR A 265 -32.71 -17.10 5.25
N ALA A 266 -32.78 -15.80 4.95
CA ALA A 266 -34.00 -15.01 5.10
C ALA A 266 -35.15 -15.81 4.45
N ARG A 267 -36.04 -16.39 5.28
CA ARG A 267 -37.15 -17.23 4.80
C ARG A 267 -38.29 -16.38 4.24
N TRP A 268 -38.17 -15.06 4.32
CA TRP A 268 -39.15 -14.09 3.83
C TRP A 268 -39.55 -14.26 2.36
N PRO A 269 -38.67 -14.62 1.40
CA PRO A 269 -39.09 -14.92 0.03
C PRO A 269 -40.06 -16.11 -0.03
N TYR A 270 -39.83 -17.15 0.79
CA TYR A 270 -40.70 -18.32 0.86
C TYR A 270 -42.01 -18.02 1.59
N VAL A 271 -41.99 -17.16 2.62
CA VAL A 271 -43.20 -16.69 3.31
C VAL A 271 -44.06 -15.83 2.39
N LEU A 272 -43.44 -14.92 1.61
CA LEU A 272 -44.14 -14.12 0.60
C LEU A 272 -44.72 -15.01 -0.51
N PHE A 273 -43.97 -16.00 -0.98
CA PHE A 273 -44.44 -16.93 -2.00
C PHE A 273 -45.60 -17.81 -1.50
N ALA A 274 -45.52 -18.35 -0.28
CA ALA A 274 -46.61 -19.12 0.33
C ALA A 274 -47.86 -18.26 0.56
N SER A 275 -47.69 -16.99 0.97
CA SER A 275 -48.79 -16.04 1.15
C SER A 275 -49.46 -15.70 -0.18
N ALA A 276 -48.68 -15.51 -1.25
CA ALA A 276 -49.19 -15.26 -2.59
C ALA A 276 -49.96 -16.47 -3.14
N LEU A 277 -49.47 -17.70 -2.92
CA LEU A 277 -50.19 -18.93 -3.30
C LEU A 277 -51.50 -19.09 -2.53
N ALA A 278 -51.52 -18.79 -1.23
CA ALA A 278 -52.74 -18.83 -0.43
C ALA A 278 -53.78 -17.81 -0.92
N LEU A 279 -53.36 -16.59 -1.23
CA LEU A 279 -54.23 -15.55 -1.78
C LEU A 279 -54.75 -15.91 -3.18
N ALA A 280 -53.90 -16.48 -4.04
CA ALA A 280 -54.30 -16.95 -5.36
C ALA A 280 -55.30 -18.12 -5.26
N GLY A 281 -55.12 -19.05 -4.32
CA GLY A 281 -56.07 -20.13 -4.05
C GLY A 281 -57.41 -19.63 -3.52
N LEU A 282 -57.41 -18.61 -2.65
CA LEU A 282 -58.63 -17.94 -2.19
C LEU A 282 -59.35 -17.18 -3.32
N ALA A 283 -58.59 -16.51 -4.20
CA ALA A 283 -59.14 -15.83 -5.37
C ALA A 283 -59.73 -16.84 -6.37
N TRP A 284 -59.06 -17.97 -6.60
CA TRP A 284 -59.52 -19.05 -7.48
C TRP A 284 -60.79 -19.71 -6.96
N THR A 285 -60.84 -20.05 -5.67
CA THR A 285 -62.05 -20.62 -5.04
C THR A 285 -63.21 -19.62 -5.05
N ARG A 286 -62.93 -18.33 -4.83
CA ARG A 286 -63.92 -17.24 -4.97
C ARG A 286 -64.44 -17.11 -6.41
N TRP A 287 -63.59 -17.29 -7.41
CA TRP A 287 -63.96 -17.27 -8.83
C TRP A 287 -64.79 -18.50 -9.22
N GLN A 288 -64.38 -19.71 -8.80
CA GLN A 288 -65.10 -20.95 -9.10
C GLN A 288 -66.47 -21.04 -8.40
N HIS A 289 -66.63 -20.48 -7.20
CA HIS A 289 -67.87 -20.58 -6.43
C HIS A 289 -68.79 -19.35 -6.49
N GLY A 290 -68.48 -18.35 -7.34
CA GLY A 290 -69.36 -17.20 -7.57
C GLY A 290 -69.76 -16.45 -6.30
N PHE A 291 -68.82 -16.30 -5.36
CA PHE A 291 -69.13 -15.79 -4.02
C PHE A 291 -69.28 -14.26 -4.04
N ASP A 292 -70.52 -13.80 -4.09
CA ASP A 292 -70.86 -12.38 -4.05
C ASP A 292 -70.80 -11.83 -2.61
N LEU A 293 -69.68 -11.18 -2.28
CA LEU A 293 -69.41 -10.60 -0.97
C LEU A 293 -70.46 -9.55 -0.58
N LEU A 294 -71.07 -8.85 -1.55
CA LEU A 294 -72.11 -7.85 -1.29
C LEU A 294 -73.42 -8.52 -0.83
N ALA A 295 -73.74 -9.70 -1.36
CA ALA A 295 -74.91 -10.48 -0.95
C ALA A 295 -74.74 -11.14 0.43
N ALA A 296 -73.52 -11.46 0.82
CA ALA A 296 -73.21 -11.99 2.16
C ALA A 296 -73.25 -10.90 3.24
N VAL A 297 -72.72 -9.71 2.94
CA VAL A 297 -72.76 -8.55 3.86
C VAL A 297 -74.19 -8.02 4.03
N ARG A 298 -75.01 -8.02 2.97
CA ARG A 298 -76.43 -7.64 3.07
C ARG A 298 -77.23 -8.56 4.02
N ARG A 299 -76.96 -9.87 3.98
CA ARG A 299 -77.61 -10.87 4.87
C ARG A 299 -77.15 -10.81 6.33
N TRP A 300 -76.07 -10.10 6.62
CA TRP A 300 -75.57 -9.91 7.98
C TRP A 300 -76.06 -8.60 8.62
N LEU A 301 -76.62 -7.69 7.80
CA LEU A 301 -77.17 -6.40 8.24
C LEU A 301 -78.72 -6.39 8.31
N GLU A 302 -79.38 -7.50 7.97
CA GLU A 302 -80.80 -7.79 8.25
C GLU A 302 -80.90 -8.74 9.45
#